data_AF-A0A965FE53-F1
#
_entry.id   AF-A0A965FE53-F1
#
_cell.length_a   1.000
_cell.length_b   1.000
_cell.length_c   1.000
_cell.angle_alpha   90.00
_cell.angle_beta   90.00
_cell.angle_gamma   90.00
#
_symmetry.space_group_name_H-M   'P 1'
#
loop_
_entity.id
_entity.type
_entity.pdbx_description
1 polymer ?
#
loop_
_entity_poly.entity_id
_entity_poly.type
_entity_poly.pdbx_seq_one_letter_code
_entity_poly.pdbx_strand_id
1 'polypeptide(L)'
;MSSAQVNRQSELPEVLPLIRYAPKRSNHSWNNWRPENVQSISDLPQYLVLGAIDPSKFQLSADGWFARWQGNEDDTYFQVTYKAKEKRWEILQTWCGVDGGLSRYPSHIPLDKLIAQTLYMQFPSSWDREAKTRFEKDYQLTLIEQPKNGYNLFGLPDGAFRTILFPISVRNLRPVRGWIQSVIAESPLNYPISVEAKLIHQAINYLEGKAPEWTSQTGVVFLNSVEETGLVAHGFPVREVAKDGSAAWTLRRDVYFVCIGLPFAGLIDFLSSLSSENGPVRATSDPSLRFELCPVIVPAGFDIQAESLAVWDGARTTRSFLQFARPGDRKSVRTVEDVIESENAADELLDKVEEISGDIVKSVGQIFKQVNQGG
;
A
#
# COMPACT_ATOMS: atom_id res chain seq x y z
N MET A 1 -13.41 -25.52 20.56
CA MET A 1 -12.68 -25.84 19.31
C MET A 1 -11.67 -26.93 19.62
N SER A 2 -11.45 -27.89 18.71
CA SER A 2 -10.36 -28.86 18.93
C SER A 2 -9.02 -28.11 18.83
N SER A 3 -8.09 -28.43 19.72
CA SER A 3 -6.73 -27.87 19.73
C SER A 3 -6.02 -28.04 18.38
N ALA A 4 -6.37 -29.06 17.60
CA ALA A 4 -5.79 -29.35 16.30
C ALA A 4 -5.99 -28.25 15.24
N GLN A 5 -7.12 -27.54 15.24
CA GLN A 5 -7.41 -26.54 14.18
C GLN A 5 -6.72 -25.19 14.44
N VAL A 6 -6.70 -24.77 15.70
CA VAL A 6 -5.90 -23.61 16.15
C VAL A 6 -4.41 -23.88 15.91
N ASN A 7 -3.97 -25.13 16.08
CA ASN A 7 -2.59 -25.52 15.75
C ASN A 7 -2.30 -25.42 14.24
N ARG A 8 -3.21 -25.77 13.34
CA ARG A 8 -2.96 -25.62 11.89
C ARG A 8 -2.90 -24.18 11.42
N GLN A 9 -3.64 -23.26 12.04
CA GLN A 9 -3.53 -21.82 11.72
C GLN A 9 -2.11 -21.28 11.99
N SER A 10 -1.35 -21.88 12.91
CA SER A 10 0.04 -21.52 13.16
C SER A 10 1.00 -21.88 12.02
N GLU A 11 0.57 -22.70 11.06
CA GLU A 11 1.35 -23.08 9.88
C GLU A 11 1.16 -22.12 8.70
N LEU A 12 0.31 -21.10 8.85
CA LEU A 12 0.09 -20.08 7.83
C LEU A 12 1.38 -19.26 7.62
N PRO A 13 1.79 -19.03 6.37
CA PRO A 13 2.89 -18.14 6.07
C PRO A 13 2.54 -16.71 6.47
N GLU A 14 3.49 -16.00 7.08
CA GLU A 14 3.30 -14.60 7.42
C GLU A 14 3.18 -13.71 6.18
N VAL A 15 3.81 -14.10 5.06
CA VAL A 15 3.76 -13.37 3.80
C VAL A 15 3.58 -14.29 2.61
N LEU A 16 2.65 -13.92 1.74
CA LEU A 16 2.30 -14.58 0.49
C LEU A 16 2.58 -13.63 -0.68
N PRO A 17 3.53 -13.91 -1.57
CA PRO A 17 3.68 -13.14 -2.79
C PRO A 17 2.48 -13.40 -3.71
N LEU A 18 1.89 -12.34 -4.26
CA LEU A 18 0.74 -12.46 -5.17
C LEU A 18 1.13 -12.09 -6.59
N ILE A 19 1.71 -10.91 -6.80
CA ILE A 19 2.14 -10.46 -8.11
C ILE A 19 3.24 -9.42 -7.99
N ARG A 20 4.17 -9.44 -8.95
CA ARG A 20 5.04 -8.30 -9.23
C ARG A 20 4.95 -7.92 -10.68
N TYR A 21 5.04 -6.63 -10.91
CA TYR A 21 5.08 -6.06 -12.24
C TYR A 21 6.17 -5.02 -12.30
N ALA A 22 7.03 -5.15 -13.31
CA ALA A 22 8.00 -4.14 -13.68
C ALA A 22 7.68 -3.66 -15.10
N PRO A 23 7.57 -2.35 -15.33
CA PRO A 23 7.29 -1.82 -16.65
C PRO A 23 8.45 -2.10 -17.60
N LYS A 24 8.14 -2.38 -18.87
CA LYS A 24 9.15 -2.54 -19.91
C LYS A 24 9.70 -1.17 -20.31
N ARG A 25 10.78 -0.74 -19.66
CA ARG A 25 11.49 0.50 -19.96
C ARG A 25 12.93 0.20 -20.36
N SER A 26 13.53 1.05 -21.20
CA SER A 26 14.97 0.96 -21.46
C SER A 26 15.76 1.29 -20.19
N ASN A 27 16.71 0.43 -19.81
CA ASN A 27 17.60 0.73 -18.70
C ASN A 27 18.48 1.94 -19.06
N HIS A 28 18.27 3.05 -18.35
CA HIS A 28 19.14 4.20 -18.44
C HIS A 28 20.35 4.00 -17.52
N SER A 29 21.56 4.02 -18.08
CA SER A 29 22.79 3.89 -17.30
C SER A 29 23.18 5.24 -16.72
N TRP A 30 22.96 5.42 -15.42
CA TRP A 30 23.47 6.58 -14.67
C TRP A 30 25.00 6.56 -14.49
N ASN A 31 25.63 5.40 -14.63
CA ASN A 31 27.08 5.25 -14.46
C ASN A 31 27.84 6.07 -15.51
N ASN A 32 28.67 7.00 -15.05
CA ASN A 32 29.45 7.93 -15.88
C ASN A 32 28.61 8.78 -16.84
N TRP A 33 27.28 8.83 -16.66
CA TRP A 33 26.44 9.72 -17.43
C TRP A 33 26.77 11.17 -17.09
N ARG A 34 26.86 12.02 -18.12
CA ARG A 34 27.23 13.42 -17.98
C ARG A 34 26.22 14.30 -18.69
N PRO A 35 25.69 15.34 -18.03
CA PRO A 35 24.68 16.19 -18.64
C PRO A 35 25.20 16.97 -19.85
N GLU A 36 26.50 17.24 -19.94
CA GLU A 36 27.11 17.91 -21.09
C GLU A 36 27.06 17.06 -22.36
N ASN A 37 26.90 15.74 -22.22
CA ASN A 37 26.93 14.81 -23.35
C ASN A 37 25.55 14.57 -23.97
N VAL A 38 24.49 15.14 -23.41
CA VAL A 38 23.13 15.00 -23.96
C VAL A 38 23.05 15.70 -25.31
N GLN A 39 22.80 14.94 -26.37
CA GLN A 39 22.63 15.44 -27.74
C GLN A 39 21.18 15.30 -28.21
N SER A 40 20.39 14.47 -27.55
CA SER A 40 19.04 14.11 -27.95
C SER A 40 18.22 13.62 -26.76
N ILE A 41 16.91 13.51 -26.95
CA ILE A 41 16.01 12.96 -25.94
C ILE A 41 16.31 11.50 -25.57
N SER A 42 16.87 10.71 -26.49
CA SER A 42 17.23 9.31 -26.21
C SER A 42 18.40 9.16 -25.24
N ASP A 43 19.13 10.25 -24.97
CA ASP A 43 20.21 10.27 -23.97
C ASP A 43 19.68 10.46 -22.54
N LEU A 44 18.36 10.60 -22.37
CA LEU A 44 17.67 10.82 -21.10
C LEU A 44 16.86 9.58 -20.69
N PRO A 45 16.58 9.38 -19.39
CA PRO A 45 15.74 8.27 -18.94
C PRO A 45 14.29 8.41 -19.48
N GLN A 46 13.69 7.30 -19.90
CA GLN A 46 12.31 7.27 -20.40
C GLN A 46 11.26 7.64 -19.34
N TYR A 47 11.58 7.45 -18.06
CA TYR A 47 10.74 7.77 -16.92
C TYR A 47 11.59 8.41 -15.83
N LEU A 48 11.06 9.39 -15.10
CA LEU A 48 11.74 10.01 -13.96
C LEU A 48 10.75 10.61 -12.96
N VAL A 49 10.74 10.05 -11.75
CA VAL A 49 10.05 10.42 -10.51
C VAL A 49 8.52 10.48 -10.59
N LEU A 50 7.98 11.26 -11.52
CA LEU A 50 6.55 11.51 -11.64
C LEU A 50 5.95 10.96 -12.93
N GLY A 51 6.76 10.62 -13.93
CA GLY A 51 6.19 10.30 -15.23
C GLY A 51 7.16 9.94 -16.35
N ALA A 52 6.59 9.74 -17.53
CA ALA A 52 7.32 9.44 -18.76
C ALA A 52 7.86 10.74 -19.37
N ILE A 53 8.98 10.67 -20.06
CA ILE A 53 9.56 11.84 -20.74
C ILE A 53 8.60 12.36 -21.82
N ASP A 54 8.35 13.67 -21.85
CA ASP A 54 7.53 14.33 -22.87
C ASP A 54 8.43 14.86 -24.00
N PRO A 55 8.40 14.26 -25.20
CA PRO A 55 9.24 14.69 -26.31
C PRO A 55 8.97 16.11 -26.81
N SER A 56 7.73 16.60 -26.64
CA SER A 56 7.36 17.96 -27.03
C SER A 56 7.95 19.03 -26.09
N LYS A 57 8.43 18.61 -24.92
CA LYS A 57 9.02 19.47 -23.88
C LYS A 57 10.52 19.21 -23.70
N PHE A 58 11.19 18.66 -24.72
CA PHE A 58 12.65 18.62 -24.77
C PHE A 58 13.18 19.81 -25.57
N GLN A 59 14.19 20.49 -25.02
CA GLN A 59 14.90 21.56 -25.71
C GLN A 59 16.40 21.42 -25.48
N LEU A 60 17.18 21.53 -26.56
CA LEU A 60 18.64 21.53 -26.53
C LEU A 60 19.15 22.83 -27.14
N SER A 61 20.15 23.43 -26.49
CA SER A 61 20.78 24.67 -26.91
C SER A 61 22.27 24.69 -26.55
N ALA A 62 23.00 25.71 -27.00
CA ALA A 62 24.38 25.94 -26.58
C ALA A 62 24.52 26.25 -25.08
N ASP A 63 23.44 26.66 -24.40
CA ASP A 63 23.44 26.98 -22.97
C ASP A 63 23.08 25.78 -22.09
N GLY A 64 22.83 24.62 -22.70
CA GLY A 64 22.44 23.37 -22.05
C GLY A 64 21.10 22.86 -22.56
N TRP A 65 20.41 22.09 -21.74
CA TRP A 65 19.17 21.42 -22.13
C TRP A 65 18.10 21.48 -21.06
N PHE A 66 16.88 21.20 -21.50
CA PHE A 66 15.67 21.16 -20.70
C PHE A 66 14.86 19.93 -21.09
N ALA A 67 14.31 19.24 -20.09
CA ALA A 67 13.39 18.13 -20.30
C ALA A 67 12.32 18.10 -19.20
N ARG A 68 11.13 17.60 -19.58
CA ARG A 68 10.02 17.35 -18.66
C ARG A 68 9.60 15.89 -18.74
N TRP A 69 9.36 15.30 -17.57
CA TRP A 69 8.71 14.02 -17.36
C TRP A 69 7.29 14.28 -16.87
N GLN A 70 6.31 13.86 -17.66
CA GLN A 70 4.90 14.13 -17.49
C GLN A 70 4.21 12.91 -16.86
N GLY A 71 3.49 13.15 -15.75
CA GLY A 71 2.64 12.15 -15.11
C GLY A 71 1.35 11.94 -15.89
N ASN A 72 0.45 11.12 -15.34
CA ASN A 72 -0.83 10.82 -15.99
C ASN A 72 -1.78 12.02 -15.95
N GLU A 73 -1.66 12.90 -14.95
CA GLU A 73 -2.40 14.15 -14.88
C GLU A 73 -1.63 15.28 -15.58
N ASP A 74 -2.34 16.16 -16.27
CA ASP A 74 -1.76 17.27 -17.06
C ASP A 74 -0.86 18.20 -16.23
N ASP A 75 -1.17 18.38 -14.95
CA ASP A 75 -0.48 19.24 -13.99
C ASP A 75 0.45 18.48 -13.03
N THR A 76 0.73 17.20 -13.30
CA THR A 76 1.75 16.39 -12.62
C THR A 76 3.00 16.28 -13.50
N TYR A 77 4.12 16.88 -13.09
CA TYR A 77 5.37 16.78 -13.86
C TYR A 77 6.63 16.98 -13.03
N PHE A 78 7.72 16.36 -13.47
CA PHE A 78 9.08 16.57 -12.99
C PHE A 78 9.92 17.18 -14.11
N GLN A 79 10.60 18.30 -13.86
CA GLN A 79 11.28 19.07 -14.88
C GLN A 79 12.73 19.31 -14.47
N VAL A 80 13.65 19.06 -15.41
CA VAL A 80 15.09 19.27 -15.20
C VAL A 80 15.62 20.20 -16.27
N THR A 81 16.32 21.25 -15.83
CA THR A 81 17.11 22.13 -16.67
C THR A 81 18.57 21.99 -16.30
N TYR A 82 19.41 21.67 -17.28
CA TYR A 82 20.86 21.77 -17.15
C TYR A 82 21.34 23.08 -17.78
N LYS A 83 21.98 23.94 -16.99
CA LYS A 83 22.60 25.20 -17.45
C LYS A 83 24.10 25.01 -17.55
N ALA A 84 24.61 24.78 -18.76
CA ALA A 84 26.00 24.38 -19.01
C ALA A 84 27.01 25.47 -18.62
N LYS A 85 26.76 26.73 -19.01
CA LYS A 85 27.64 27.87 -18.66
C LYS A 85 27.73 28.12 -17.15
N GLU A 86 26.61 27.94 -16.46
CA GLU A 86 26.50 28.13 -15.01
C GLU A 86 26.89 26.88 -14.20
N LYS A 87 27.10 25.74 -14.87
CA LYS A 87 27.33 24.42 -14.25
C LYS A 87 26.30 24.13 -13.16
N ARG A 88 25.02 24.22 -13.51
CA ARG A 88 23.91 24.19 -12.56
C ARG A 88 22.73 23.37 -13.04
N TRP A 89 22.13 22.65 -12.11
CA TRP A 89 20.80 22.05 -12.20
C TRP A 89 19.74 23.03 -11.71
N GLU A 90 18.64 23.15 -12.45
CA GLU A 90 17.38 23.67 -11.93
C GLU A 90 16.31 22.59 -12.07
N ILE A 91 15.65 22.26 -10.95
CA ILE A 91 14.66 21.18 -10.90
C ILE A 91 13.35 21.77 -10.37
N LEU A 92 12.27 21.58 -11.12
CA LEU A 92 10.92 21.98 -10.74
C LEU A 92 10.04 20.74 -10.73
N GLN A 93 9.16 20.63 -9.74
CA GLN A 93 8.25 19.50 -9.62
C GLN A 93 6.87 19.95 -9.15
N THR A 94 5.83 19.38 -9.74
CA THR A 94 4.43 19.66 -9.42
C THR A 94 3.66 18.36 -9.47
N TRP A 95 2.77 18.14 -8.51
CA TRP A 95 1.87 17.00 -8.48
C TRP A 95 0.44 17.50 -8.34
N CYS A 96 -0.42 17.20 -9.31
CA CYS A 96 -1.79 17.70 -9.38
C CYS A 96 -1.92 19.21 -9.12
N GLY A 97 -1.03 20.00 -9.74
CA GLY A 97 -1.03 21.46 -9.58
C GLY A 97 -0.44 21.96 -8.26
N VAL A 98 -0.11 21.07 -7.32
CA VAL A 98 0.53 21.41 -6.06
C VAL A 98 2.04 21.50 -6.25
N ASP A 99 2.61 22.67 -5.97
CA ASP A 99 4.04 22.90 -6.02
C ASP A 99 4.79 21.97 -5.05
N GLY A 100 5.76 21.23 -5.60
CA GLY A 100 6.70 20.42 -4.84
C GLY A 100 8.07 21.09 -4.69
N GLY A 101 8.23 22.31 -5.22
CA GLY A 101 9.38 23.18 -5.00
C GLY A 101 10.27 23.36 -6.23
N LEU A 102 11.04 24.46 -6.20
CA LEU A 102 12.11 24.77 -7.13
C LEU A 102 13.47 24.59 -6.44
N SER A 103 14.31 23.76 -7.04
CA SER A 103 15.62 23.39 -6.54
C SER A 103 16.72 23.85 -7.47
N ARG A 104 17.83 24.38 -6.92
CA ARG A 104 18.99 24.82 -7.69
C ARG A 104 20.27 24.27 -7.09
N TYR A 105 21.03 23.51 -7.86
CA TYR A 105 22.22 22.81 -7.37
C TYR A 105 23.38 22.86 -8.36
N PRO A 106 24.64 22.84 -7.90
CA PRO A 106 25.79 22.70 -8.79
C PRO A 106 25.74 21.37 -9.58
N SER A 107 26.13 21.40 -10.86
CA SER A 107 26.06 20.21 -11.74
C SER A 107 27.16 19.18 -11.52
N HIS A 108 28.16 19.49 -10.69
CA HIS A 108 29.16 18.49 -10.28
C HIS A 108 28.57 17.42 -9.35
N ILE A 109 27.38 17.66 -8.78
CA ILE A 109 26.60 16.65 -8.08
C ILE A 109 25.83 15.84 -9.13
N PRO A 110 26.06 14.52 -9.25
CA PRO A 110 25.33 13.68 -10.19
C PRO A 110 23.82 13.75 -9.97
N LEU A 111 23.04 13.77 -11.06
CA LEU A 111 21.59 13.97 -10.99
C LEU A 111 20.88 12.87 -10.19
N ASP A 112 21.28 11.61 -10.35
CA ASP A 112 20.74 10.47 -9.59
C ASP A 112 20.94 10.65 -8.08
N LYS A 113 22.14 11.09 -7.67
CA LYS A 113 22.44 11.37 -6.26
C LYS A 113 21.67 12.57 -5.75
N LEU A 114 21.60 13.64 -6.54
CA LEU A 114 20.86 14.84 -6.18
C LEU A 114 19.38 14.55 -5.91
N ILE A 115 18.73 13.78 -6.81
CA ILE A 115 17.32 13.45 -6.66
C ILE A 115 17.11 12.58 -5.41
N ALA A 116 17.83 11.47 -5.30
CA ALA A 116 17.61 10.51 -4.23
C ALA A 116 18.03 11.02 -2.85
N GLN A 117 19.16 11.72 -2.76
CA GLN A 117 19.80 12.09 -1.48
C GLN A 117 19.52 13.51 -1.04
N THR A 118 18.91 14.35 -1.89
CA THR A 118 18.63 15.74 -1.52
C THR A 118 17.15 16.07 -1.66
N LEU A 119 16.55 15.82 -2.82
CA LEU A 119 15.15 16.19 -3.06
C LEU A 119 14.15 15.36 -2.27
N TYR A 120 14.45 14.06 -2.07
CA TYR A 120 13.50 13.10 -1.50
C TYR A 120 13.95 12.49 -0.17
N MET A 121 14.90 13.14 0.55
CA MET A 121 15.18 12.81 1.96
C MET A 121 13.93 12.93 2.82
N GLN A 122 13.08 13.91 2.53
CA GLN A 122 11.76 14.07 3.10
C GLN A 122 10.75 14.18 1.97
N PHE A 123 9.62 13.50 2.13
CA PHE A 123 8.55 13.59 1.15
C PHE A 123 7.86 14.97 1.23
N PRO A 124 7.46 15.60 0.11
CA PRO A 124 6.74 16.88 0.12
C PRO A 124 5.43 16.79 0.90
N SER A 125 5.35 17.42 2.07
CA SER A 125 4.16 17.35 2.95
C SER A 125 2.92 17.98 2.32
N SER A 126 3.07 18.93 1.40
CA SER A 126 1.97 19.53 0.64
C SER A 126 1.28 18.51 -0.25
N TRP A 127 2.06 17.68 -0.96
CA TRP A 127 1.53 16.60 -1.80
C TRP A 127 0.79 15.56 -0.98
N ASP A 128 1.31 15.18 0.18
CA ASP A 128 0.70 14.17 1.04
C ASP A 128 -0.63 14.64 1.62
N ARG A 129 -0.71 15.91 2.05
CA ARG A 129 -1.94 16.53 2.54
C ARG A 129 -3.00 16.66 1.44
N GLU A 130 -2.59 17.04 0.24
CA GLU A 130 -3.49 17.10 -0.90
C GLU A 130 -4.00 15.71 -1.27
N ALA A 131 -3.10 14.72 -1.35
CA ALA A 131 -3.47 13.32 -1.60
C ALA A 131 -4.45 12.80 -0.56
N LYS A 132 -4.22 13.07 0.73
CA LYS A 132 -5.16 12.72 1.81
C LYS A 132 -6.54 13.33 1.56
N THR A 133 -6.59 14.65 1.35
CA THR A 133 -7.84 15.39 1.16
C THR A 133 -8.61 14.87 -0.05
N ARG A 134 -7.91 14.64 -1.16
CA ARG A 134 -8.50 14.13 -2.41
C ARG A 134 -8.98 12.69 -2.27
N PHE A 135 -8.12 11.78 -1.83
CA PHE A 135 -8.47 10.35 -1.81
C PHE A 135 -9.51 10.00 -0.76
N GLU A 136 -9.51 10.65 0.40
CA GLU A 136 -10.55 10.41 1.42
C GLU A 136 -11.90 11.05 1.05
N LYS A 137 -11.90 12.00 0.10
CA LYS A 137 -13.12 12.55 -0.48
C LYS A 137 -13.69 11.63 -1.56
N ASP A 138 -12.82 11.07 -2.41
CA ASP A 138 -13.24 10.31 -3.59
C ASP A 138 -13.46 8.83 -3.28
N TYR A 139 -12.74 8.27 -2.30
CA TYR A 139 -12.77 6.85 -1.94
C TYR A 139 -13.02 6.60 -0.45
N GLN A 140 -13.58 5.43 -0.14
CA GLN A 140 -13.78 4.94 1.23
C GLN A 140 -12.48 4.34 1.79
N LEU A 141 -11.49 5.19 2.06
CA LEU A 141 -10.18 4.78 2.59
C LEU A 141 -9.64 5.80 3.58
N THR A 142 -8.50 5.49 4.20
CA THR A 142 -7.74 6.46 5.00
C THR A 142 -6.31 6.57 4.48
N LEU A 143 -5.81 7.79 4.28
CA LEU A 143 -4.40 8.04 4.00
C LEU A 143 -3.70 8.52 5.28
N ILE A 144 -2.62 7.82 5.65
CA ILE A 144 -1.71 8.19 6.72
C ILE A 144 -0.58 9.02 6.11
N GLU A 145 -0.54 10.30 6.48
CA GLU A 145 0.56 11.18 6.07
C GLU A 145 1.90 10.68 6.63
N GLN A 146 2.97 10.91 5.88
CA GLN A 146 4.34 10.65 6.26
C GLN A 146 4.64 11.33 7.60
N PRO A 147 5.02 10.56 8.64
CA PRO A 147 5.40 11.14 9.92
C PRO A 147 6.57 12.10 9.75
N LYS A 148 6.57 13.18 10.54
CA LYS A 148 7.70 14.11 10.57
C LYS A 148 8.98 13.34 10.91
N ASN A 149 10.02 13.50 10.07
CA ASN A 149 11.29 12.78 10.15
C ASN A 149 11.22 11.25 9.88
N GLY A 150 10.07 10.72 9.42
CA GLY A 150 9.99 9.33 8.96
C GLY A 150 10.78 9.15 7.66
N TYR A 151 11.34 7.96 7.45
CA TYR A 151 12.07 7.67 6.22
C TYR A 151 11.11 7.55 5.03
N ASN A 152 11.45 8.22 3.93
CA ASN A 152 10.76 8.08 2.67
C ASN A 152 11.44 7.01 1.82
N LEU A 153 10.73 5.92 1.49
CA LEU A 153 11.26 4.92 0.57
C LEU A 153 11.20 5.48 -0.85
N PHE A 154 12.37 5.63 -1.47
CA PHE A 154 12.53 6.24 -2.79
C PHE A 154 13.37 5.32 -3.68
N GLY A 155 12.91 5.09 -4.91
CA GLY A 155 13.62 4.30 -5.91
C GLY A 155 13.76 5.08 -7.21
N LEU A 156 14.96 5.15 -7.78
CA LEU A 156 15.14 5.67 -9.14
C LEU A 156 14.90 4.57 -10.17
N PRO A 157 14.19 4.86 -11.27
CA PRO A 157 13.69 6.18 -11.67
C PRO A 157 12.28 6.52 -11.14
N ASP A 158 11.65 5.66 -10.36
CA ASP A 158 10.20 5.67 -10.10
C ASP A 158 9.68 6.69 -9.09
N GLY A 159 10.54 7.24 -8.22
CA GLY A 159 10.15 8.23 -7.23
C GLY A 159 9.91 7.63 -5.83
N ALA A 160 9.12 8.36 -5.03
CA ALA A 160 8.73 7.96 -3.68
C ALA A 160 7.60 6.92 -3.73
N PHE A 161 7.64 5.92 -2.85
CA PHE A 161 6.65 4.84 -2.83
C PHE A 161 5.60 5.01 -1.71
N ARG A 162 4.44 4.41 -1.92
CA ARG A 162 3.37 4.20 -0.94
C ARG A 162 2.93 2.74 -0.94
N THR A 163 2.21 2.37 0.11
CA THR A 163 1.58 1.05 0.22
C THR A 163 0.09 1.22 0.46
N ILE A 164 -0.73 0.63 -0.41
CA ILE A 164 -2.17 0.46 -0.17
C ILE A 164 -2.34 -0.87 0.60
N LEU A 165 -3.04 -0.83 1.73
CA LEU A 165 -3.34 -1.98 2.56
C LEU A 165 -4.85 -2.16 2.70
N PHE A 166 -5.35 -3.38 2.50
CA PHE A 166 -6.73 -3.71 2.86
C PHE A 166 -6.85 -5.17 3.30
N PRO A 167 -7.72 -5.48 4.27
CA PRO A 167 -7.93 -6.86 4.71
C PRO A 167 -8.65 -7.65 3.63
N ILE A 168 -8.33 -8.93 3.53
CA ILE A 168 -8.93 -9.84 2.56
C ILE A 168 -9.19 -11.21 3.17
N SER A 169 -10.28 -11.83 2.74
CA SER A 169 -10.57 -13.24 3.01
C SER A 169 -9.56 -14.13 2.31
N VAL A 170 -9.17 -15.24 2.93
CA VAL A 170 -8.32 -16.26 2.28
C VAL A 170 -8.90 -16.69 0.92
N ARG A 171 -10.21 -16.95 0.85
CA ARG A 171 -10.89 -17.37 -0.40
C ARG A 171 -10.79 -16.34 -1.55
N ASN A 172 -10.45 -15.09 -1.23
CA ASN A 172 -10.35 -13.99 -2.18
C ASN A 172 -8.90 -13.66 -2.57
N LEU A 173 -7.88 -14.32 -2.00
CA LEU A 173 -6.47 -14.09 -2.35
C LEU A 173 -6.17 -14.37 -3.83
N ARG A 174 -6.68 -15.48 -4.36
CA ARG A 174 -6.52 -15.83 -5.77
C ARG A 174 -7.38 -14.94 -6.70
N PRO A 175 -8.67 -14.67 -6.39
CA PRO A 175 -9.45 -13.67 -7.12
C PRO A 175 -8.80 -12.28 -7.20
N VAL A 176 -8.28 -11.72 -6.10
CA VAL A 176 -7.64 -10.40 -6.12
C VAL A 176 -6.36 -10.41 -6.96
N ARG A 177 -5.58 -11.51 -6.91
CA ARG A 177 -4.41 -11.68 -7.78
C ARG A 177 -4.81 -11.63 -9.25
N GLY A 178 -5.84 -12.39 -9.63
CA GLY A 178 -6.35 -12.40 -11.01
C GLY A 178 -6.89 -11.03 -11.45
N TRP A 179 -7.61 -10.34 -10.58
CA TRP A 179 -8.12 -9.00 -10.89
C TRP A 179 -7.01 -7.98 -11.10
N ILE A 180 -5.97 -7.95 -10.25
CA ILE A 180 -4.81 -7.06 -10.44
C ILE A 180 -4.05 -7.41 -11.73
N GLN A 181 -3.92 -8.71 -12.06
CA GLN A 181 -3.35 -9.14 -13.35
C GLN A 181 -4.16 -8.59 -14.53
N SER A 182 -5.48 -8.63 -14.47
CA SER A 182 -6.35 -8.06 -15.50
C SER A 182 -6.17 -6.55 -15.65
N VAL A 183 -6.12 -5.80 -14.53
CA VAL A 183 -5.84 -4.35 -14.54
C VAL A 183 -4.55 -4.04 -15.30
N ILE A 184 -3.48 -4.79 -15.00
CA ILE A 184 -2.17 -4.61 -15.68
C ILE A 184 -2.22 -5.02 -17.15
N ALA A 185 -2.97 -6.07 -17.49
CA ALA A 185 -3.07 -6.55 -18.87
C ALA A 185 -3.89 -5.60 -19.76
N GLU A 186 -4.96 -5.01 -19.22
CA GLU A 186 -5.82 -4.07 -19.93
C GLU A 186 -5.15 -2.70 -20.14
N SER A 187 -4.44 -2.21 -19.12
CA SER A 187 -3.70 -0.96 -19.17
C SER A 187 -2.31 -1.15 -18.53
N PRO A 188 -1.29 -1.52 -19.33
CA PRO A 188 0.06 -1.72 -18.82
C PRO A 188 0.56 -0.48 -18.09
N LEU A 189 0.87 -0.66 -16.80
CA LEU A 189 1.29 0.45 -15.95
C LEU A 189 2.65 0.95 -16.41
N ASN A 190 2.81 2.26 -16.40
CA ASN A 190 4.09 2.89 -16.73
C ASN A 190 5.07 2.85 -15.55
N TYR A 191 4.72 2.24 -14.41
CA TYR A 191 5.48 2.16 -13.16
C TYR A 191 5.42 0.75 -12.53
N PRO A 192 6.39 0.38 -11.68
CA PRO A 192 6.38 -0.93 -11.04
C PRO A 192 5.36 -1.01 -9.93
N ILE A 193 4.83 -2.22 -9.70
CA ILE A 193 4.06 -2.54 -8.50
C ILE A 193 4.55 -3.86 -7.89
N SER A 194 4.46 -3.96 -6.57
CA SER A 194 4.64 -5.19 -5.82
C SER A 194 3.39 -5.48 -4.99
N VAL A 195 2.91 -6.70 -5.03
CA VAL A 195 1.72 -7.11 -4.30
C VAL A 195 2.01 -8.39 -3.54
N GLU A 196 1.82 -8.32 -2.23
CA GLU A 196 1.93 -9.43 -1.31
C GLU A 196 0.74 -9.39 -0.34
N ALA A 197 0.32 -10.54 0.19
CA ALA A 197 -0.58 -10.60 1.32
C ALA A 197 0.20 -10.89 2.60
N LYS A 198 0.00 -10.08 3.64
CA LYS A 198 0.64 -10.25 4.95
C LYS A 198 -0.37 -10.69 5.99
N LEU A 199 -0.06 -11.72 6.76
CA LEU A 199 -0.86 -12.11 7.92
C LEU A 199 -0.61 -11.10 9.04
N ILE A 200 -1.60 -10.27 9.34
CA ILE A 200 -1.51 -9.19 10.31
C ILE A 200 -2.46 -9.46 11.46
N HIS A 201 -1.98 -9.23 12.68
CA HIS A 201 -2.84 -9.22 13.85
C HIS A 201 -3.69 -7.94 13.86
N GLN A 202 -5.01 -8.11 13.91
CA GLN A 202 -5.98 -7.03 13.97
C GLN A 202 -6.79 -7.12 15.27
N ALA A 203 -6.82 -6.02 16.02
CA ALA A 203 -7.77 -5.82 17.10
C ALA A 203 -8.80 -4.76 16.69
N ILE A 204 -10.08 -5.10 16.81
CA ILE A 204 -11.20 -4.23 16.46
C ILE A 204 -11.95 -3.90 17.74
N ASN A 205 -12.07 -2.61 18.07
CA ASN A 205 -12.82 -2.14 19.21
C ASN A 205 -14.13 -1.51 18.74
N TYR A 206 -15.26 -2.14 19.06
CA TYR A 206 -16.61 -1.60 18.83
C TYR A 206 -17.09 -0.88 20.08
N LEU A 207 -17.19 0.45 20.04
CA LEU A 207 -17.47 1.26 21.23
C LEU A 207 -18.93 1.11 21.68
N GLU A 208 -19.13 0.81 22.96
CA GLU A 208 -20.47 0.65 23.53
C GLU A 208 -21.30 1.93 23.43
N GLY A 209 -22.58 1.78 23.09
CA GLY A 209 -23.50 2.91 22.91
C GLY A 209 -23.28 3.72 21.63
N LYS A 210 -22.30 3.35 20.78
CA LYS A 210 -22.03 4.01 19.50
C LYS A 210 -21.97 3.07 18.31
N ALA A 211 -21.29 1.93 18.46
CA ALA A 211 -21.21 0.92 17.40
C ALA A 211 -22.59 0.26 17.16
N PRO A 212 -22.84 -0.29 15.96
CA PRO A 212 -24.09 -0.99 15.66
C PRO A 212 -24.39 -2.12 16.66
N GLU A 213 -25.67 -2.34 16.97
CA GLU A 213 -26.12 -3.26 18.04
C GLU A 213 -25.55 -4.68 17.91
N TRP A 214 -25.45 -5.21 16.69
CA TRP A 214 -24.93 -6.55 16.42
C TRP A 214 -23.50 -6.75 16.94
N THR A 215 -22.71 -5.67 17.08
CA THR A 215 -21.32 -5.71 17.55
C THR A 215 -21.19 -6.07 19.04
N SER A 216 -22.28 -6.00 19.81
CA SER A 216 -22.35 -6.46 21.19
C SER A 216 -22.68 -7.96 21.31
N GLN A 217 -23.11 -8.60 20.22
CA GLN A 217 -23.49 -10.00 20.19
C GLN A 217 -22.26 -10.86 19.86
N THR A 218 -21.52 -11.28 20.90
CA THR A 218 -20.20 -11.91 20.77
C THR A 218 -20.15 -13.10 19.80
N GLY A 219 -21.19 -13.94 19.79
CA GLY A 219 -21.30 -15.07 18.87
C GLY A 219 -21.43 -14.65 17.40
N VAL A 220 -22.23 -13.60 17.13
CA VAL A 220 -22.43 -13.05 15.78
C VAL A 220 -21.14 -12.42 15.27
N VAL A 221 -20.47 -11.61 16.10
CA VAL A 221 -19.20 -10.97 15.74
C VAL A 221 -18.11 -12.00 15.46
N PHE A 222 -18.02 -13.03 16.31
CA PHE A 222 -17.06 -14.12 16.12
C PHE A 222 -17.29 -14.84 14.78
N LEU A 223 -18.54 -15.22 14.48
CA LEU A 223 -18.90 -15.89 13.24
C LEU A 223 -18.63 -15.04 12.00
N ASN A 224 -19.10 -13.79 12.01
CA ASN A 224 -18.87 -12.83 10.92
C ASN A 224 -17.36 -12.71 10.64
N SER A 225 -16.53 -12.61 11.68
CA SER A 225 -15.09 -12.56 11.51
C SER A 225 -14.53 -13.79 10.79
N VAL A 226 -14.98 -15.00 11.14
CA VAL A 226 -14.51 -16.23 10.49
C VAL A 226 -14.95 -16.27 9.03
N GLU A 227 -16.18 -15.86 8.72
CA GLU A 227 -16.70 -15.81 7.36
C GLU A 227 -15.97 -14.77 6.49
N GLU A 228 -15.60 -13.64 7.09
CA GLU A 228 -14.90 -12.55 6.40
C GLU A 228 -13.43 -12.85 6.13
N THR A 229 -12.71 -13.42 7.11
CA THR A 229 -11.26 -13.64 6.98
C THR A 229 -10.93 -15.03 6.46
N GLY A 230 -11.82 -16.00 6.68
CA GLY A 230 -11.53 -17.42 6.49
C GLY A 230 -10.66 -18.01 7.61
N LEU A 231 -10.42 -17.26 8.70
CA LEU A 231 -9.53 -17.62 9.81
C LEU A 231 -10.27 -17.53 11.15
N VAL A 232 -9.84 -18.32 12.12
CA VAL A 232 -10.39 -18.29 13.48
C VAL A 232 -9.84 -17.08 14.23
N ALA A 233 -10.76 -16.29 14.82
CA ALA A 233 -10.41 -15.25 15.77
C ALA A 233 -9.82 -15.87 17.06
N HIS A 234 -8.98 -15.12 17.77
CA HIS A 234 -8.27 -15.59 18.98
C HIS A 234 -9.20 -15.91 20.16
N GLY A 235 -10.49 -15.57 20.03
CA GLY A 235 -11.55 -15.86 20.97
C GLY A 235 -12.80 -15.08 20.63
N PHE A 236 -13.86 -15.27 21.42
CA PHE A 236 -15.01 -14.37 21.38
C PHE A 236 -14.61 -12.95 21.75
N PRO A 237 -15.30 -11.92 21.22
CA PRO A 237 -15.08 -10.55 21.64
C PRO A 237 -15.18 -10.39 23.16
N VAL A 238 -14.26 -9.64 23.73
CA VAL A 238 -14.20 -9.38 25.17
C VAL A 238 -14.54 -7.92 25.42
N ARG A 239 -15.37 -7.65 26.43
CA ARG A 239 -15.67 -6.30 26.86
C ARG A 239 -14.49 -5.71 27.63
N GLU A 240 -13.95 -4.61 27.15
CA GLU A 240 -12.82 -3.90 27.75
C GLU A 240 -13.25 -2.51 28.20
N VAL A 241 -12.79 -2.09 29.39
CA VAL A 241 -13.12 -0.78 29.98
C VAL A 241 -11.84 0.05 30.07
N ALA A 242 -11.85 1.22 29.47
CA ALA A 242 -10.76 2.19 29.54
C ALA A 242 -10.78 2.97 30.86
N LYS A 243 -9.68 3.68 31.14
CA LYS A 243 -9.51 4.45 32.38
C LYS A 243 -10.53 5.59 32.54
N ASP A 244 -11.07 6.10 31.44
CA ASP A 244 -12.10 7.14 31.41
C ASP A 244 -13.52 6.59 31.58
N GLY A 245 -13.66 5.28 31.81
CA GLY A 245 -14.95 4.60 31.97
C GLY A 245 -15.64 4.23 30.65
N SER A 246 -15.09 4.63 29.50
CA SER A 246 -15.58 4.16 28.20
C SER A 246 -15.32 2.65 28.04
N ALA A 247 -16.19 1.97 27.30
CA ALA A 247 -16.09 0.54 27.11
C ALA A 247 -16.28 0.16 25.64
N ALA A 248 -15.65 -0.94 25.22
CA ALA A 248 -15.75 -1.49 23.89
C ALA A 248 -15.78 -3.01 23.91
N TRP A 249 -16.47 -3.61 22.93
CA TRP A 249 -16.32 -5.01 22.60
C TRP A 249 -15.13 -5.18 21.67
N THR A 250 -14.10 -5.89 22.14
CA THR A 250 -12.84 -6.05 21.42
C THR A 250 -12.73 -7.44 20.82
N LEU A 251 -12.74 -7.51 19.49
CA LEU A 251 -12.41 -8.71 18.72
C LEU A 251 -10.91 -8.72 18.38
N ARG A 252 -10.26 -9.87 18.55
CA ARG A 252 -8.86 -10.09 18.18
C ARG A 252 -8.76 -11.21 17.16
N ARG A 253 -8.13 -10.97 16.03
CA ARG A 253 -8.03 -11.93 14.93
C ARG A 253 -6.72 -11.77 14.16
N ASP A 254 -6.33 -12.83 13.47
CA ASP A 254 -5.38 -12.73 12.37
C ASP A 254 -6.16 -12.61 11.06
N VAL A 255 -5.66 -11.80 10.14
CA VAL A 255 -6.27 -11.58 8.83
C VAL A 255 -5.18 -11.25 7.82
N TYR A 256 -5.31 -11.75 6.59
CA TYR A 256 -4.42 -11.33 5.52
C TYR A 256 -4.78 -9.91 5.08
N PHE A 257 -3.78 -9.05 4.98
CA PHE A 257 -3.88 -7.77 4.31
C PHE A 257 -3.15 -7.85 2.98
N VAL A 258 -3.81 -7.47 1.89
CA VAL A 258 -3.12 -7.20 0.62
C VAL A 258 -2.35 -5.90 0.78
N CYS A 259 -1.05 -5.96 0.54
CA CYS A 259 -0.12 -4.84 0.57
C CYS A 259 0.36 -4.58 -0.86
N ILE A 260 -0.07 -3.46 -1.44
CA ILE A 260 0.31 -3.04 -2.80
C ILE A 260 1.31 -1.90 -2.69
N GLY A 261 2.59 -2.18 -2.93
CA GLY A 261 3.64 -1.18 -3.06
C GLY A 261 3.70 -0.60 -4.47
N LEU A 262 3.63 0.72 -4.58
CA LEU A 262 3.69 1.44 -5.86
C LEU A 262 4.23 2.87 -5.68
N PRO A 263 4.75 3.51 -6.73
CA PRO A 263 5.13 4.92 -6.68
C PRO A 263 3.93 5.83 -6.39
N PHE A 264 4.18 6.91 -5.65
CA PHE A 264 3.19 7.91 -5.27
C PHE A 264 2.48 8.51 -6.50
N ALA A 265 3.22 8.76 -7.58
CA ALA A 265 2.67 9.28 -8.83
C ALA A 265 1.64 8.33 -9.48
N GLY A 266 1.73 7.03 -9.21
CA GLY A 266 0.79 6.03 -9.72
C GLY A 266 -0.44 5.80 -8.85
N LEU A 267 -0.61 6.52 -7.74
CA LEU A 267 -1.76 6.28 -6.84
C LEU A 267 -3.09 6.63 -7.50
N ILE A 268 -3.15 7.71 -8.26
CA ILE A 268 -4.41 8.22 -8.81
C ILE A 268 -5.01 7.22 -9.81
N ASP A 269 -4.23 6.84 -10.81
CA ASP A 269 -4.69 5.91 -11.85
C ASP A 269 -4.87 4.49 -11.31
N PHE A 270 -4.00 4.03 -10.39
CA PHE A 270 -4.15 2.71 -9.81
C PHE A 270 -5.37 2.60 -8.89
N LEU A 271 -5.64 3.59 -8.04
CA LEU A 271 -6.86 3.62 -7.23
C LEU A 271 -8.11 3.65 -8.10
N SER A 272 -8.10 4.43 -9.18
CA SER A 272 -9.22 4.43 -10.13
C SER A 272 -9.43 3.06 -10.78
N SER A 273 -8.35 2.35 -11.09
CA SER A 273 -8.40 1.02 -11.71
C SER A 273 -8.82 -0.07 -10.72
N LEU A 274 -8.51 0.10 -9.44
CA LEU A 274 -8.96 -0.76 -8.35
C LEU A 274 -10.37 -0.42 -7.85
N SER A 275 -10.91 0.75 -8.20
CA SER A 275 -12.22 1.15 -7.68
C SER A 275 -13.33 0.30 -8.28
N SER A 276 -14.12 -0.37 -7.43
CA SER A 276 -15.36 -1.02 -7.86
C SER A 276 -16.35 -1.12 -6.72
N GLU A 277 -17.64 -1.10 -7.03
CA GLU A 277 -18.74 -1.13 -6.03
C GLU A 277 -18.64 -2.33 -5.07
N ASN A 278 -18.12 -3.46 -5.56
CA ASN A 278 -17.96 -4.70 -4.80
C ASN A 278 -16.51 -5.00 -4.43
N GLY A 279 -15.57 -4.11 -4.77
CA GLY A 279 -14.15 -4.28 -4.53
C GLY A 279 -13.70 -3.83 -3.14
N PRO A 280 -12.39 -4.03 -2.86
CA PRO A 280 -11.76 -3.54 -1.63
C PRO A 280 -11.59 -2.01 -1.63
N VAL A 281 -11.39 -1.39 -2.79
CA VAL A 281 -11.39 0.07 -2.95
C VAL A 281 -12.73 0.47 -3.55
N ARG A 282 -13.47 1.34 -2.87
CA ARG A 282 -14.79 1.81 -3.28
C ARG A 282 -14.83 3.32 -3.34
N ALA A 283 -15.63 3.87 -4.25
CA ALA A 283 -15.93 5.29 -4.26
C ALA A 283 -16.75 5.67 -3.02
N THR A 284 -16.70 6.92 -2.58
CA THR A 284 -17.54 7.40 -1.47
C THR A 284 -19.04 7.34 -1.77
N SER A 285 -19.42 7.28 -3.05
CA SER A 285 -20.81 7.09 -3.51
C SER A 285 -21.30 5.64 -3.44
N ASP A 286 -20.40 4.66 -3.32
CA ASP A 286 -20.75 3.25 -3.31
C ASP A 286 -21.28 2.80 -1.93
N PRO A 287 -21.91 1.62 -1.82
CA PRO A 287 -22.32 1.09 -0.53
C PRO A 287 -21.17 1.04 0.48
N SER A 288 -21.45 1.55 1.68
CA SER A 288 -20.42 1.75 2.70
C SER A 288 -19.74 0.44 3.11
N LEU A 289 -18.41 0.42 3.06
CA LEU A 289 -17.62 -0.59 3.74
C LEU A 289 -17.77 -0.43 5.26
N ARG A 290 -17.78 -1.56 5.97
CA ARG A 290 -17.55 -1.51 7.41
C ARG A 290 -16.12 -1.03 7.65
N PHE A 291 -15.95 -0.20 8.66
CA PHE A 291 -14.72 0.54 8.86
C PHE A 291 -13.48 -0.34 8.99
N GLU A 292 -13.59 -1.48 9.66
CA GLU A 292 -12.51 -2.46 9.83
C GLU A 292 -12.05 -3.13 8.53
N LEU A 293 -12.82 -2.96 7.44
CA LEU A 293 -12.52 -3.44 6.09
C LEU A 293 -12.01 -2.34 5.15
N CYS A 294 -12.06 -1.07 5.56
CA CYS A 294 -11.65 0.03 4.72
C CYS A 294 -10.13 -0.02 4.44
N PRO A 295 -9.71 0.23 3.19
CA PRO A 295 -8.29 0.36 2.86
C PRO A 295 -7.61 1.50 3.61
N VAL A 296 -6.31 1.33 3.83
CA VAL A 296 -5.42 2.35 4.36
C VAL A 296 -4.23 2.52 3.43
N ILE A 297 -3.90 3.75 3.07
CA ILE A 297 -2.67 4.10 2.35
C ILE A 297 -1.66 4.60 3.37
N VAL A 298 -0.46 4.03 3.36
CA VAL A 298 0.63 4.39 4.27
C VAL A 298 1.93 4.64 3.50
N PRO A 299 2.91 5.32 4.11
CA PRO A 299 4.28 5.34 3.61
C PRO A 299 4.82 3.95 3.26
N ALA A 300 5.56 3.81 2.16
CA ALA A 300 6.15 2.51 1.88
C ALA A 300 7.17 2.10 2.95
N GLY A 301 7.14 0.83 3.33
CA GLY A 301 7.94 0.29 4.44
C GLY A 301 7.44 0.73 5.82
N PHE A 302 6.21 1.24 5.94
CA PHE A 302 5.63 1.64 7.24
C PHE A 302 5.59 0.47 8.24
N ASP A 303 5.32 -0.75 7.79
CA ASP A 303 5.36 -1.99 8.58
C ASP A 303 6.77 -2.30 9.14
N ILE A 304 7.82 -1.84 8.46
CA ILE A 304 9.21 -1.94 8.94
C ILE A 304 9.52 -0.79 9.93
N GLN A 305 8.97 0.39 9.71
CA GLN A 305 9.27 1.59 10.51
C GLN A 305 8.41 1.70 11.79
N ALA A 306 7.20 1.16 11.78
CA ALA A 306 6.24 1.20 12.88
C ALA A 306 5.95 -0.21 13.40
N GLU A 307 5.65 -0.34 14.69
CA GLU A 307 5.21 -1.61 15.28
C GLU A 307 3.72 -1.86 15.06
N SER A 308 2.94 -0.78 15.02
CA SER A 308 1.48 -0.83 14.90
C SER A 308 0.89 0.45 14.33
N LEU A 309 -0.38 0.36 13.94
CA LEU A 309 -1.22 1.46 13.48
C LEU A 309 -2.58 1.39 14.16
N ALA A 310 -3.10 2.51 14.64
CA ALA A 310 -4.47 2.63 15.14
C ALA A 310 -5.23 3.67 14.31
N VAL A 311 -6.38 3.29 13.76
CA VAL A 311 -7.25 4.19 12.99
C VAL A 311 -8.66 4.13 13.58
N TRP A 312 -9.35 5.28 13.56
CA TRP A 312 -10.74 5.42 13.98
C TRP A 312 -11.61 5.83 12.80
N ASP A 313 -12.86 5.38 12.79
CA ASP A 313 -13.86 5.95 11.91
C ASP A 313 -14.18 7.41 12.29
N GLY A 314 -14.72 8.17 11.35
CA GLY A 314 -15.05 9.59 11.58
C GLY A 314 -16.02 9.80 12.75
N ALA A 315 -16.97 8.89 12.94
CA ALA A 315 -17.95 8.93 14.02
C ALA A 315 -17.40 8.42 15.38
N ARG A 316 -16.18 7.89 15.41
CA ARG A 316 -15.54 7.27 16.59
C ARG A 316 -16.42 6.20 17.23
N THR A 317 -17.02 5.37 16.40
CA THR A 317 -17.78 4.18 16.79
C THR A 317 -16.88 2.94 16.82
N THR A 318 -15.86 2.89 15.97
CA THR A 318 -15.03 1.71 15.74
C THR A 318 -13.57 2.11 15.60
N ARG A 319 -12.70 1.39 16.29
CA ARG A 319 -11.24 1.49 16.12
C ARG A 319 -10.71 0.20 15.51
N SER A 320 -9.84 0.34 14.52
CA SER A 320 -9.04 -0.75 13.96
C SER A 320 -7.59 -0.56 14.39
N PHE A 321 -7.01 -1.57 15.04
CA PHE A 321 -5.62 -1.62 15.43
C PHE A 321 -4.91 -2.74 14.67
N LEU A 322 -3.87 -2.39 13.94
CA LEU A 322 -3.04 -3.30 13.15
C LEU A 322 -1.68 -3.43 13.82
N GLN A 323 -1.21 -4.66 14.03
CA GLN A 323 0.11 -4.93 14.57
C GLN A 323 0.97 -5.60 13.49
N PHE A 324 2.04 -4.93 13.07
CA PHE A 324 2.92 -5.38 11.98
C PHE A 324 4.09 -6.23 12.48
N ALA A 325 4.47 -6.07 13.76
CA ALA A 325 5.51 -6.87 14.39
C ALA A 325 5.12 -7.18 15.84
N ARG A 326 5.47 -8.38 16.31
CA ARG A 326 5.30 -8.75 17.73
C ARG A 326 6.49 -8.20 18.53
N PRO A 327 6.29 -7.88 19.83
CA PRO A 327 7.38 -7.47 20.69
C PRO A 327 8.47 -8.54 20.72
N GLY A 328 9.68 -8.20 20.28
CA GLY A 328 10.83 -9.11 20.22
C GLY A 328 11.13 -9.70 18.83
N ASP A 329 10.27 -9.48 17.84
CA ASP A 329 10.54 -9.92 16.47
C ASP A 329 11.75 -9.17 15.90
N ARG A 330 12.70 -9.91 15.32
CA ARG A 330 13.76 -9.31 14.51
C ARG A 330 13.17 -8.96 13.15
N LYS A 331 13.05 -7.67 12.86
CA LYS A 331 12.74 -7.19 11.51
C LYS A 331 13.93 -7.51 10.59
N SER A 332 13.87 -8.63 9.88
CA SER A 332 14.84 -8.94 8.82
C SER A 332 14.33 -8.41 7.49
N VAL A 333 15.16 -7.62 6.81
CA VAL A 333 14.93 -7.26 5.41
C VAL A 333 15.17 -8.52 4.58
N ARG A 334 14.17 -8.95 3.80
CA ARG A 334 14.33 -10.10 2.90
C ARG A 334 15.38 -9.80 1.84
N THR A 335 16.19 -10.81 1.52
CA THR A 335 17.14 -10.73 0.41
C THR A 335 16.40 -10.80 -0.93
N VAL A 336 17.11 -10.51 -2.03
CA VAL A 336 16.54 -10.63 -3.38
C VAL A 336 16.26 -12.11 -3.69
N GLU A 337 17.10 -13.00 -3.19
CA GLU A 337 16.98 -14.45 -3.32
C GLU A 337 15.73 -14.97 -2.59
N ASP A 338 15.52 -14.61 -1.31
CA ASP A 338 14.33 -14.99 -0.53
C ASP A 338 13.04 -14.59 -1.27
N VAL A 339 13.10 -13.43 -1.90
CA VAL A 339 12.04 -12.84 -2.67
C VAL A 339 11.73 -13.67 -3.92
N ILE A 340 12.75 -14.06 -4.70
CA ILE A 340 12.58 -14.87 -5.92
C ILE A 340 12.07 -16.27 -5.56
N GLU A 341 12.62 -16.88 -4.51
CA GLU A 341 12.18 -18.18 -4.04
C GLU A 341 10.70 -18.15 -3.60
N SER A 342 10.30 -17.11 -2.85
CA SER A 342 8.91 -16.96 -2.44
C SER A 342 7.96 -16.81 -3.65
N GLU A 343 8.36 -16.07 -4.69
CA GLU A 343 7.56 -15.90 -5.91
C GLU A 343 7.37 -17.22 -6.65
N ASN A 344 8.40 -18.04 -6.74
CA ASN A 344 8.32 -19.36 -7.37
C ASN A 344 7.41 -20.32 -6.60
N ALA A 345 7.30 -20.16 -5.27
CA ALA A 345 6.45 -20.96 -4.40
C ALA A 345 5.02 -20.39 -4.23
N ALA A 346 4.67 -19.29 -4.92
CA ALA A 346 3.43 -18.54 -4.65
C ALA A 346 2.16 -19.39 -4.76
N ASP A 347 2.04 -20.23 -5.79
CA ASP A 347 0.86 -21.08 -5.98
C ASP A 347 0.75 -22.18 -4.91
N GLU A 348 1.86 -22.83 -4.56
CA GLU A 348 1.89 -23.86 -3.50
C GLU A 348 1.52 -23.27 -2.13
N LEU A 349 2.03 -22.06 -1.84
CA LEU A 349 1.69 -21.33 -0.61
C LEU A 349 0.20 -20.95 -0.58
N LEU A 350 -0.38 -20.51 -1.71
CA LEU A 350 -1.81 -20.22 -1.81
C LEU A 350 -2.65 -21.48 -1.58
N ASP A 351 -2.30 -22.60 -2.22
CA ASP A 351 -3.01 -23.87 -2.06
C ASP A 351 -3.04 -24.30 -0.58
N LYS A 352 -1.90 -24.22 0.12
CA LYS A 352 -1.80 -24.52 1.55
C LYS A 352 -2.70 -23.63 2.40
N VAL A 353 -2.71 -22.32 2.12
CA VAL A 353 -3.50 -21.35 2.89
C VAL A 353 -4.99 -21.54 2.65
N GLU A 354 -5.40 -21.79 1.41
CA GLU A 354 -6.77 -22.11 1.02
C GLU A 354 -7.26 -23.41 1.69
N GLU A 355 -6.43 -24.44 1.76
CA GLU A 355 -6.74 -25.70 2.45
C GLU A 355 -6.99 -25.47 3.96
N ILE A 356 -6.05 -24.83 4.65
CA ILE A 356 -6.16 -24.53 6.09
C ILE A 356 -7.42 -23.72 6.38
N SER A 357 -7.69 -22.68 5.58
CA SER A 357 -8.89 -21.86 5.73
C SER A 357 -10.17 -22.65 5.49
N GLY A 358 -10.21 -23.49 4.44
CA GLY A 358 -11.37 -24.31 4.12
C GLY A 358 -11.75 -25.25 5.28
N ASP A 359 -10.75 -25.88 5.90
CA ASP A 359 -10.95 -26.74 7.06
C ASP A 359 -11.44 -25.98 8.30
N ILE A 360 -10.91 -24.78 8.54
CA ILE A 360 -11.35 -23.90 9.63
C ILE A 360 -12.82 -23.53 9.44
N VAL A 361 -13.19 -22.97 8.28
CA VAL A 361 -14.54 -22.47 8.00
C VAL A 361 -15.56 -23.61 8.11
N LYS A 362 -15.25 -24.78 7.53
CA LYS A 362 -16.12 -25.97 7.61
C LYS A 362 -16.36 -26.40 9.06
N SER A 363 -15.31 -26.39 9.88
CA SER A 363 -15.37 -26.89 11.26
C SER A 363 -16.12 -25.94 12.19
N VAL A 364 -15.86 -24.63 12.09
CA VAL A 364 -16.62 -23.61 12.83
C VAL A 364 -18.10 -23.69 12.45
N GLY A 365 -18.41 -23.79 11.15
CA GLY A 365 -19.79 -23.93 10.67
C GLY A 365 -20.51 -25.17 11.21
N GLN A 366 -19.82 -26.31 11.37
CA GLN A 366 -20.39 -27.52 11.96
C GLN A 366 -20.68 -27.36 13.46
N ILE A 367 -19.75 -26.77 14.22
CA ILE A 367 -19.92 -26.54 15.67
C ILE A 367 -21.15 -25.67 15.93
N PHE A 368 -21.30 -24.57 15.19
CA PHE A 368 -22.44 -23.67 15.39
C PHE A 368 -23.78 -24.26 14.96
N LYS A 369 -23.81 -25.08 13.90
CA LYS A 369 -25.03 -25.83 13.54
C LYS A 369 -25.45 -26.79 14.65
N GLN A 370 -24.51 -27.48 15.28
CA GLN A 370 -24.80 -28.40 16.40
C GLN A 370 -25.34 -27.66 17.62
N VAL A 371 -24.76 -26.50 17.97
CA VAL A 371 -25.22 -25.68 19.10
C VAL A 371 -26.63 -25.12 18.87
N ASN A 372 -26.95 -24.71 17.64
CA ASN A 372 -28.26 -24.14 17.31
C ASN A 372 -29.38 -25.19 17.07
N GLN A 373 -29.03 -26.46 16.81
CA GLN A 373 -29.99 -27.55 16.59
C GLN A 373 -30.20 -28.44 17.83
N GLY A 374 -29.37 -28.29 18.86
CA GLY A 374 -29.44 -29.05 20.11
C GLY A 374 -29.85 -28.24 21.34
N GLY A 375 -30.42 -27.04 21.14
CA GLY A 375 -30.91 -26.14 22.20
C GLY A 375 -32.42 -26.15 22.35
#